data_AF-A0A662MCQ9-F1
#
_entry.id   AF-A0A662MCQ9-F1
#
_cell.length_a   1.000
_cell.length_b   1.000
_cell.length_c   1.000
_cell.angle_alpha   90.00
_cell.angle_beta   90.00
_cell.angle_gamma   90.00
#
_symmetry.space_group_name_H-M   'P 1'
#
loop_
_entity.id
_entity.type
_entity.pdbx_description
1 polymer ?
#
loop_
_entity_poly.entity_id
_entity_poly.type
_entity_poly.pdbx_seq_one_letter_code
_entity_poly.pdbx_strand_id
1 'polypeptide(L)' 'TTTGEVEREYSVICEELSKKPLGHTQFWQYLKELDAQGIINTKRSGKGVVGNTTQITIADIPAQELIEYLEKKLFS' A
#
# COMPACT_ATOMS: atom_id res chain seq x y z
N THR A 1 -0.75 6.14 7.90
CA THR A 1 -1.57 6.36 6.70
C THR A 1 -2.72 5.38 6.64
N THR A 2 -3.80 5.72 5.94
CA THR A 2 -4.98 4.85 5.76
C THR A 2 -4.99 4.16 4.40
N THR A 3 -5.62 3.00 4.28
CA THR A 3 -5.73 2.29 2.99
C THR A 3 -6.39 3.13 1.89
N GLY A 4 -7.41 3.92 2.23
CA GLY A 4 -8.08 4.79 1.25
C GLY A 4 -7.24 6.00 0.82
N GLU A 5 -6.28 6.42 1.64
CA GLU A 5 -5.29 7.45 1.27
C GLU A 5 -4.26 6.86 0.31
N VAL A 6 -3.69 5.69 0.62
CA VAL A 6 -2.76 4.99 -0.28
C VAL A 6 -3.39 4.65 -1.62
N GLU A 7 -4.65 4.21 -1.65
CA GLU A 7 -5.34 3.88 -2.90
C GLU A 7 -5.50 5.10 -3.82
N ARG A 8 -5.78 6.27 -3.24
CA ARG A 8 -5.89 7.53 -3.98
C ARG A 8 -4.53 7.96 -4.53
N GLU A 9 -3.51 7.98 -3.68
CA GLU A 9 -2.14 8.31 -4.09
C GLU A 9 -1.64 7.36 -5.18
N TYR A 10 -1.86 6.06 -5.02
CA TYR A 10 -1.54 5.04 -6.02
C TYR A 10 -2.20 5.32 -7.37
N SER A 11 -3.46 5.74 -7.38
CA SER A 11 -4.19 6.06 -8.61
C SER A 11 -3.59 7.29 -9.30
N VAL A 12 -3.28 8.34 -8.54
CA VAL A 12 -2.62 9.56 -9.06
C VAL A 12 -1.25 9.21 -9.69
N ILE A 13 -0.43 8.42 -8.99
CA ILE A 13 0.88 8.00 -9.51
C ILE A 13 0.73 7.17 -10.80
N CYS A 14 -0.28 6.31 -10.89
CA CYS A 14 -0.53 5.55 -12.13
C CYS A 14 -0.86 6.49 -13.29
N GLU A 15 -1.71 7.50 -13.08
CA GLU A 15 -2.06 8.49 -14.10
C GLU A 15 -0.84 9.29 -14.57
N GLU A 16 0.00 9.77 -13.64
CA GLU A 16 1.25 10.49 -13.96
C GLU A 16 2.21 9.63 -14.79
N LEU A 17 2.26 8.33 -14.50
CA LEU A 17 3.07 7.35 -15.25
C LEU A 17 2.39 6.82 -16.51
N SER A 18 1.21 7.35 -16.91
CA SER A 18 0.40 6.86 -18.03
C SER A 18 0.07 5.35 -17.93
N LYS A 19 -0.05 4.82 -16.71
CA LYS A 19 -0.44 3.45 -16.40
C LYS A 19 -1.90 3.41 -15.95
N LYS A 20 -2.58 2.31 -16.27
CA LYS A 20 -3.94 2.08 -15.77
C LYS A 20 -3.88 1.63 -14.31
N PRO A 21 -4.56 2.32 -13.37
CA PRO A 21 -4.61 1.88 -11.99
C PRO A 21 -5.37 0.57 -11.85
N LEU A 22 -4.99 -0.23 -10.85
CA LEU A 22 -5.75 -1.41 -10.43
C LEU A 22 -7.15 -1.03 -9.95
N GLY A 23 -8.11 -1.95 -10.11
CA GLY A 23 -9.42 -1.81 -9.48
C GLY A 23 -9.36 -2.03 -7.98
N HIS A 24 -10.29 -1.43 -7.23
CA HIS A 24 -10.36 -1.47 -5.76
C HIS A 24 -10.09 -2.87 -5.17
N THR A 25 -10.82 -3.89 -5.63
CA THR A 25 -10.68 -5.26 -5.14
C THR A 25 -9.29 -5.85 -5.36
N GLN A 26 -8.66 -5.56 -6.51
CA GLN A 26 -7.31 -6.04 -6.82
C GLN A 26 -6.28 -5.32 -5.96
N PHE A 27 -6.41 -4.00 -5.81
CA PHE A 27 -5.55 -3.20 -4.92
C PHE A 27 -5.57 -3.75 -3.49
N TRP A 28 -6.76 -4.06 -2.96
CA TRP A 28 -6.91 -4.69 -1.65
C TRP A 28 -6.28 -6.08 -1.55
N GLN A 29 -6.33 -6.87 -2.62
CA GLN A 29 -5.69 -8.17 -2.65
C GLN A 29 -4.17 -8.03 -2.51
N TYR A 30 -3.54 -7.12 -3.25
CA TYR A 30 -2.11 -6.85 -3.14
C TYR A 30 -1.71 -6.35 -1.75
N LEU A 31 -2.50 -5.46 -1.12
CA LEU A 31 -2.23 -5.03 0.26
C LEU A 31 -2.22 -6.20 1.24
N LYS A 32 -3.16 -7.14 1.11
CA LYS A 32 -3.17 -8.35 1.96
C LYS A 32 -1.99 -9.28 1.68
N GLU A 33 -1.56 -9.38 0.43
CA GLU A 33 -0.38 -10.17 0.07
C GLU A 33 0.90 -9.57 0.67
N LEU A 34 1.05 -8.24 0.62
CA LEU A 34 2.16 -7.53 1.25
C LEU A 34 2.17 -7.67 2.78
N ASP A 35 0.98 -7.65 3.40
CA ASP A 35 0.79 -7.89 4.83
C ASP A 35 1.16 -9.33 5.21
N ALA A 36 0.69 -10.31 4.44
CA ALA A 36 1.03 -11.73 4.63
C ALA A 36 2.53 -12.03 4.45
N GLN A 37 3.23 -11.24 3.63
CA GLN A 37 4.68 -11.32 3.46
C GLN A 37 5.46 -10.57 4.55
N GLY A 38 4.77 -9.87 5.46
CA GLY A 38 5.39 -9.08 6.53
C GLY A 38 6.13 -7.84 6.04
N ILE A 39 5.80 -7.33 4.85
CA ILE A 39 6.38 -6.09 4.29
C ILE A 39 5.66 -4.87 4.88
N ILE A 40 4.35 -4.98 5.03
CA ILE A 40 3.50 -3.98 5.70
C ILE A 40 2.72 -4.65 6.82
N ASN A 41 2.15 -3.84 7.70
CA ASN A 41 1.15 -4.26 8.66
C ASN A 41 -0.15 -3.49 8.42
N THR A 42 -1.26 -4.21 8.35
CA THR A 42 -2.60 -3.66 8.16
C THR A 42 -3.45 -3.90 9.42
N LYS A 43 -3.84 -2.82 10.09
CA LYS A 43 -4.67 -2.89 11.31
C LYS A 43 -6.01 -2.23 11.07
N ARG A 44 -7.10 -2.97 11.25
CA ARG A 44 -8.45 -2.39 11.23
C ARG A 44 -8.62 -1.42 12.38
N SER A 45 -9.09 -0.21 12.08
CA SER A 45 -9.56 0.72 13.12
C SER A 45 -10.81 0.09 13.77
N GLY A 46 -10.81 -0.05 15.10
CA GLY A 46 -11.78 -0.88 15.85
C GLY A 46 -13.25 -0.40 15.85
N LYS A 47 -14.11 -1.23 16.47
CA LYS A 47 -15.58 -1.06 16.56
C LYS A 47 -16.01 0.32 17.07
N GLY A 48 -16.82 1.03 16.28
CA GLY A 48 -17.57 2.21 16.72
C GLY A 48 -17.51 3.43 15.82
N VAL A 49 -16.64 3.45 14.80
CA VAL A 49 -16.57 4.53 13.82
C VAL A 49 -17.02 4.00 12.46
N VAL A 50 -18.02 4.65 11.87
CA VAL A 50 -18.49 4.35 10.52
C VAL A 50 -17.35 4.64 9.54
N GLY A 51 -16.72 3.57 9.04
CA GLY A 51 -15.64 3.63 8.06
C GLY A 51 -14.73 2.40 8.16
N ASN A 52 -14.63 1.62 7.08
CA ASN A 52 -13.72 0.46 6.97
C ASN A 52 -12.24 0.88 6.84
N THR A 53 -11.83 1.93 7.55
CA THR A 53 -10.51 2.52 7.39
C THR A 53 -9.48 1.66 8.10
N THR A 54 -8.60 1.03 7.32
CA THR A 54 -7.51 0.20 7.82
C THR A 54 -6.24 1.05 7.83
N GLN A 55 -5.53 1.06 8.95
CA GLN A 55 -4.23 1.70 9.05
C GLN A 55 -3.17 0.81 8.41
N ILE A 56 -2.27 1.42 7.64
CA ILE A 56 -1.11 0.76 7.06
C ILE A 56 0.14 1.34 7.73
N THR A 57 1.06 0.47 8.12
CA THR A 57 2.43 0.81 8.50
C THR A 57 3.41 -0.07 7.73
N ILE A 58 4.60 0.45 7.41
CA ILE A 58 5.70 -0.40 6.95
C ILE A 58 6.12 -1.29 8.13
N ALA A 59 6.45 -2.56 7.87
CA ALA A 59 6.97 -3.46 8.90
C ALA A 59 8.36 -3.00 9.38
N ASP A 60 9.02 -3.76 10.25
CA ASP A 60 10.32 -3.41 10.88
C ASP A 60 11.53 -3.37 9.90
N ILE A 61 11.29 -2.98 8.65
CA ILE A 61 12.31 -2.70 7.63
C ILE A 61 12.46 -1.18 7.56
N PRO A 62 13.69 -0.64 7.69
CA PRO A 62 13.94 0.77 7.48
C PRO A 62 13.44 1.20 6.09
N ALA A 63 12.61 2.25 6.03
CA ALA A 63 11.97 2.69 4.79
C ALA A 63 12.98 2.94 3.66
N GLN A 64 14.17 3.44 4.01
CA GLN A 64 15.23 3.70 3.03
C GLN A 64 15.77 2.41 2.39
N GLU A 65 15.98 1.34 3.16
CA GLU A 65 16.44 0.06 2.60
C GLU A 65 15.40 -0.54 1.64
N LEU A 66 14.11 -0.39 1.97
CA LEU A 66 13.03 -0.82 1.09
C LEU A 66 13.00 -0.01 -0.21
N ILE A 67 13.20 1.30 -0.16
CA ILE A 67 13.26 2.18 -1.34
C ILE A 67 14.44 1.77 -2.23
N GLU A 68 15.65 1.66 -1.67
CA GLU A 68 16.86 1.28 -2.42
C GLU A 68 16.69 -0.08 -3.10
N TYR A 69 16.08 -1.05 -2.40
CA TYR A 69 15.76 -2.36 -2.98
C TYR A 69 14.78 -2.27 -4.15
N LEU A 70 13.69 -1.49 -4.01
CA LEU A 70 12.67 -1.33 -5.03
C LEU A 70 13.21 -0.59 -6.27
N GLU A 71 13.97 0.49 -6.06
CA GLU A 71 14.62 1.24 -7.14
C GLU A 71 15.55 0.32 -7.95
N LYS A 72 16.39 -0.46 -7.28
CA LYS A 72 17.27 -1.43 -7.94
C LYS A 72 16.47 -2.46 -8.74
N LYS A 73 15.34 -2.94 -8.22
CA LYS A 73 14.50 -3.96 -8.87
C LYS A 73 13.69 -3.44 -10.06
N LEU A 74 13.26 -2.18 -10.02
CA LEU A 74 12.38 -1.58 -11.02
C LEU A 74 13.14 -0.89 -12.15
N PHE A 75 14.38 -0.46 -11.90
CA PHE A 75 15.22 0.27 -12.85
C PHE A 75 16.47 -0.48 -13.31
N SER A 76 16.69 -1.74 -12.89
CA SER A 76 17.69 -2.65 -13.49
C SER A 76 17.06 -3.56 -14.54
#